data_AF-A0AAZ3QI84-F1
#
_entry.id   AF-A0AAZ3QI84-F1
#
_cell.length_a   1.000
_cell.length_b   1.000
_cell.length_c   1.000
_cell.angle_alpha   90.00
_cell.angle_beta   90.00
_cell.angle_gamma   90.00
#
_symmetry.space_group_name_H-M   'P 1'
#
loop_
_entity.id
_entity.type
_entity.pdbx_description
1 polymer ?
#
loop_
_entity_poly.entity_id
_entity_poly.type
_entity_poly.pdbx_seq_one_letter_code
_entity_poly.pdbx_strand_id
1 'polypeptide(L)'
;MIGSVVLLLVFLLLFFFIRVRRPKNFPPGPRPLPILGNLLQLDHVNPLKDLERLKRRYGNVFSLYIGSQPVVVLNGLEAVREALVTRTAEFSGRPNHLMISDISEGKGVIMADFGSSWRDHRRFALTTLRNFGLGKRSMEDRILEEVSHICSALERNAGSSMDPQHLFHLAASNIICSLIYGERFEYDNPVFLALISRIQDLTKIAIGPWAMLYDIIPALRSLPLPFKKAFHIYDEIKEHAQKAVTSHKSSRVSGEPRDLIDCYLDQIDMTGDGGSTFNDAQMVFLLIDLFIAGTDTTSNTLRCAMLHLMTNQHIQERCHREIEDVLEGRSYALFEDRHAMPYVQAMIHESQRMADTVPLSVFHMTSCNTQLQGYQLPQGTMVIPNLSSVLHEEGQWKFPQEFNPDNFLNEAGEFVKPEAFLPFSAGTESEVELEGDRERGCIEIEQERLC
;
A
#
# COMPACT_ATOMS: atom_id res chain seq x y z
N MET A 1 -32.90 -12.06 -40.93
CA MET A 1 -32.17 -12.31 -39.66
C MET A 1 -30.79 -11.66 -39.64
N ILE A 2 -29.88 -11.94 -40.59
CA ILE A 2 -28.51 -11.39 -40.57
C ILE A 2 -28.49 -9.85 -40.60
N GLY A 3 -29.28 -9.21 -41.47
CA GLY A 3 -29.36 -7.74 -41.54
C GLY A 3 -29.84 -7.08 -40.24
N SER A 4 -30.78 -7.70 -39.52
CA SER A 4 -31.30 -7.21 -38.24
C SER A 4 -30.27 -7.34 -37.12
N VAL A 5 -29.47 -8.42 -37.11
CA VAL A 5 -28.36 -8.62 -36.16
C VAL A 5 -27.25 -7.61 -36.42
N VAL A 6 -26.91 -7.36 -37.69
CA VAL A 6 -25.90 -6.35 -38.06
C VAL A 6 -26.35 -4.94 -37.66
N LEU A 7 -27.61 -4.57 -37.94
CA LEU A 7 -28.17 -3.28 -37.52
C LEU A 7 -28.17 -3.11 -36.00
N LEU A 8 -28.51 -4.16 -35.25
CA LEU A 8 -28.46 -4.14 -33.78
C LEU A 8 -27.02 -3.97 -33.27
N LEU A 9 -26.05 -4.70 -33.84
CA LEU A 9 -24.63 -4.56 -33.48
C LEU A 9 -24.09 -3.16 -33.79
N VAL A 10 -24.43 -2.60 -34.95
CA VAL A 10 -24.05 -1.22 -35.32
C VAL A 10 -24.70 -0.21 -34.37
N PHE A 11 -25.98 -0.38 -34.04
CA PHE A 11 -26.66 0.47 -33.07
C PHE A 11 -26.01 0.39 -31.69
N LEU A 12 -25.69 -0.81 -31.20
CA LEU A 12 -25.00 -1.02 -29.92
C LEU A 12 -23.61 -0.37 -29.94
N LEU A 13 -22.82 -0.59 -30.99
CA LEU A 13 -21.50 0.03 -31.14
C LEU A 13 -21.62 1.56 -31.13
N LEU A 14 -22.54 2.15 -31.90
CA LEU A 14 -22.77 3.59 -31.91
C LEU A 14 -23.24 4.11 -30.55
N PHE A 15 -24.15 3.40 -29.88
CA PHE A 15 -24.61 3.74 -28.53
C PHE A 15 -23.45 3.76 -27.53
N PHE A 16 -22.60 2.73 -27.54
CA PHE A 16 -21.40 2.69 -26.69
C PHE A 16 -20.39 3.77 -27.07
N PHE A 17 -20.18 4.05 -28.36
CA PHE A 17 -19.29 5.14 -28.81
C PHE A 17 -19.77 6.53 -28.37
N ILE A 18 -21.08 6.76 -28.30
CA ILE A 18 -21.63 8.04 -27.79
C ILE A 18 -21.48 8.12 -26.27
N ARG A 19 -21.65 7.00 -25.55
CA ARG A 19 -21.50 6.94 -24.10
C ARG A 19 -20.07 7.15 -23.62
N VAL A 20 -19.09 6.64 -24.37
CA VAL A 20 -17.67 6.74 -24.01
C VAL A 20 -17.08 8.04 -24.59
N ARG A 21 -17.57 9.17 -24.10
CA ARG A 21 -17.03 10.51 -24.43
C ARG A 21 -16.49 11.17 -23.17
N ARG A 22 -15.34 11.82 -23.32
CA ARG A 22 -14.74 12.62 -22.25
C ARG A 22 -15.62 13.82 -21.94
N PRO A 23 -15.81 14.17 -20.65
CA PRO A 23 -16.43 15.43 -20.27
C PRO A 23 -15.72 16.64 -20.92
N LYS A 24 -16.42 17.78 -20.99
CA LYS A 24 -15.80 19.03 -21.46
C LYS A 24 -14.66 19.42 -20.50
N ASN A 25 -13.52 19.85 -21.05
CA ASN A 25 -12.32 20.22 -20.30
C ASN A 25 -11.76 19.11 -19.38
N PHE A 26 -12.06 17.86 -19.68
CA PHE A 26 -11.46 16.71 -19.00
C PHE A 26 -10.03 16.44 -19.51
N PRO A 27 -9.13 15.84 -18.72
CA PRO A 27 -7.77 15.55 -19.16
C PRO A 27 -7.71 14.78 -20.50
N PRO A 28 -6.74 15.08 -21.39
CA PRO A 28 -6.62 14.41 -22.67
C PRO A 28 -6.19 12.95 -22.50
N GLY A 29 -6.30 12.14 -23.54
CA GLY A 29 -5.80 10.77 -23.48
C GLY A 29 -6.10 9.94 -24.73
N PRO A 30 -5.66 8.68 -24.76
CA PRO A 30 -5.85 7.82 -25.92
C PRO A 30 -7.33 7.54 -26.18
N ARG A 31 -7.70 7.26 -27.43
CA ARG A 31 -9.10 6.99 -27.78
C ARG A 31 -9.54 5.65 -27.18
N PRO A 32 -10.60 5.60 -26.37
CA PRO A 32 -11.08 4.35 -25.78
C PRO A 32 -11.81 3.51 -26.81
N LEU A 33 -11.73 2.19 -26.64
CA LEU A 33 -12.55 1.22 -27.35
C LEU A 33 -13.92 1.09 -26.65
N PRO A 34 -15.01 0.84 -27.40
CA PRO A 34 -16.30 0.54 -26.78
C PRO A 34 -16.18 -0.63 -25.80
N ILE A 35 -16.83 -0.51 -24.64
CA ILE A 35 -16.90 -1.52 -23.56
C ILE A 35 -15.57 -1.76 -22.83
N LEU A 36 -14.45 -1.96 -23.53
CA LEU A 36 -13.15 -2.30 -22.94
C LEU A 36 -12.31 -1.07 -22.52
N GLY A 37 -12.69 0.13 -22.96
CA GLY A 37 -11.93 1.33 -22.68
C GLY A 37 -10.54 1.27 -23.28
N ASN A 38 -9.51 1.50 -22.47
CA ASN A 38 -8.10 1.46 -22.88
C ASN A 38 -7.38 0.17 -22.51
N LEU A 39 -8.08 -0.88 -22.05
CA LEU A 39 -7.46 -2.13 -21.60
C LEU A 39 -6.51 -2.75 -22.64
N LEU A 40 -6.90 -2.80 -23.91
CA LEU A 40 -6.08 -3.39 -24.99
C LEU A 40 -4.89 -2.49 -25.41
N GLN A 41 -4.77 -1.30 -24.85
CA GLN A 41 -3.71 -0.34 -25.14
C GLN A 41 -2.65 -0.30 -24.03
N LEU A 42 -2.86 -1.08 -22.96
CA LEU A 42 -1.97 -1.23 -21.82
C LEU A 42 -1.51 -2.69 -21.75
N ASP A 43 -0.26 -2.89 -21.36
CA ASP A 43 0.25 -4.19 -20.99
C ASP A 43 -0.48 -4.68 -19.73
N HIS A 44 -0.92 -5.94 -19.78
CA HIS A 44 -1.72 -6.55 -18.72
C HIS A 44 -0.87 -7.00 -17.52
N VAL A 45 0.45 -7.11 -17.68
CA VAL A 45 1.38 -7.52 -16.62
C VAL A 45 2.09 -6.31 -16.02
N ASN A 46 2.58 -5.38 -16.84
CA ASN A 46 3.30 -4.19 -16.38
C ASN A 46 2.89 -2.94 -17.17
N PRO A 47 1.82 -2.23 -16.75
CA PRO A 47 1.32 -1.05 -17.45
C PRO A 47 2.22 0.19 -17.27
N LEU A 48 3.20 0.19 -16.37
CA LEU A 48 3.98 1.38 -16.02
C LEU A 48 4.72 1.98 -17.23
N LYS A 49 5.29 1.12 -18.09
CA LYS A 49 5.96 1.57 -19.32
C LYS A 49 4.99 2.23 -20.31
N ASP A 50 3.76 1.74 -20.38
CA ASP A 50 2.73 2.34 -21.22
C ASP A 50 2.24 3.66 -20.64
N LEU A 51 2.09 3.75 -19.31
CA LEU A 51 1.73 5.00 -18.62
C LEU A 51 2.80 6.07 -18.84
N GLU A 52 4.09 5.72 -18.79
CA GLU A 52 5.18 6.64 -19.11
C GLU A 52 5.14 7.10 -20.58
N ARG A 53 4.88 6.18 -21.53
CA ARG A 53 4.67 6.56 -22.95
C ARG A 53 3.49 7.51 -23.11
N LEU A 54 2.40 7.30 -22.37
CA LEU A 54 1.23 8.16 -22.40
C LEU A 54 1.50 9.52 -21.75
N LYS A 55 2.22 9.58 -20.63
CA LYS A 55 2.71 10.80 -19.99
C LYS A 55 3.47 11.66 -20.99
N ARG A 56 4.43 11.09 -21.73
CA ARG A 56 5.20 11.82 -22.77
C ARG A 56 4.33 12.40 -23.89
N ARG A 57 3.19 11.77 -24.18
CA ARG A 57 2.28 12.19 -25.26
C ARG A 57 1.22 13.19 -24.82
N TYR A 58 0.69 13.02 -23.61
CA TYR A 58 -0.51 13.73 -23.13
C TYR A 58 -0.22 14.69 -21.96
N GLY A 59 0.99 14.65 -21.39
CA GLY A 59 1.39 15.44 -20.24
C GLY A 59 1.22 14.69 -18.91
N ASN A 60 1.51 15.40 -17.81
CA ASN A 60 1.50 14.84 -16.45
C ASN A 60 0.11 14.41 -15.97
N VAL A 61 -0.94 15.06 -16.48
CA VAL A 61 -2.33 14.73 -16.16
C VAL A 61 -3.04 14.29 -17.44
N PHE A 62 -3.37 13.00 -17.52
CA PHE A 62 -4.08 12.42 -18.66
C PHE A 62 -5.18 11.46 -18.21
N SER A 63 -6.07 11.08 -19.11
CA SER A 63 -7.18 10.18 -18.81
C SER A 63 -7.20 8.90 -19.64
N LEU A 64 -7.59 7.83 -18.97
CA LEU A 64 -7.87 6.51 -19.50
C LEU A 64 -9.34 6.14 -19.26
N TYR A 65 -9.74 5.02 -19.81
CA TYR A 65 -11.02 4.39 -19.54
C TYR A 65 -10.77 2.97 -19.06
N ILE A 66 -11.22 2.66 -17.85
CA ILE A 66 -11.34 1.28 -17.36
C ILE A 66 -12.78 0.86 -17.67
N GLY A 67 -12.92 0.12 -18.76
CA GLY A 67 -14.21 -0.22 -19.32
C GLY A 67 -14.93 1.01 -19.86
N SER A 68 -16.04 1.39 -19.22
CA SER A 68 -16.78 2.61 -19.56
C SER A 68 -16.53 3.79 -18.63
N GLN A 69 -15.80 3.58 -17.54
CA GLN A 69 -15.53 4.60 -16.53
C GLN A 69 -14.27 5.40 -16.89
N PRO A 70 -14.33 6.74 -16.95
CA PRO A 70 -13.14 7.57 -17.11
C PRO A 70 -12.30 7.56 -15.84
N VAL A 71 -10.98 7.48 -16.01
CA VAL A 71 -9.99 7.47 -14.94
C VAL A 71 -8.91 8.48 -15.27
N VAL A 72 -8.42 9.22 -14.28
CA VAL A 72 -7.36 10.21 -14.45
C VAL A 72 -6.08 9.72 -13.80
N VAL A 73 -4.99 9.74 -14.56
CA VAL A 73 -3.66 9.35 -14.08
C VAL A 73 -2.87 10.61 -13.79
N LEU A 74 -2.33 10.71 -12.59
CA LEU A 74 -1.49 11.82 -12.13
C LEU A 74 -0.03 11.38 -12.13
N ASN A 75 0.83 12.15 -12.77
CA ASN A 75 2.26 11.85 -12.87
C ASN A 75 3.10 13.06 -12.44
N GLY A 76 4.24 12.78 -11.83
CA GLY A 76 5.16 13.81 -11.31
C GLY A 76 4.68 14.44 -10.01
N LEU A 77 5.64 14.99 -9.26
CA LEU A 77 5.48 15.49 -7.90
C LEU A 77 4.39 16.56 -7.82
N GLU A 78 4.38 17.51 -8.76
CA GLU A 78 3.47 18.65 -8.74
C GLU A 78 1.99 18.20 -8.81
N ALA A 79 1.64 17.34 -9.77
CA ALA A 79 0.26 16.90 -9.95
C ALA A 79 -0.21 15.98 -8.81
N VAL A 80 0.66 15.08 -8.35
CA VAL A 80 0.35 14.17 -7.23
C VAL A 80 0.18 14.97 -5.93
N ARG A 81 1.07 15.93 -5.64
CA ARG A 81 0.99 16.77 -4.44
C ARG A 81 -0.20 17.72 -4.45
N GLU A 82 -0.53 18.32 -5.59
CA GLU A 82 -1.74 19.18 -5.67
C GLU A 82 -2.99 18.37 -5.30
N ALA A 83 -3.16 17.18 -5.88
CA ALA A 83 -4.32 16.34 -5.62
C ALA A 83 -4.35 15.78 -4.20
N LEU A 84 -3.26 15.16 -3.76
CA LEU A 84 -3.25 14.38 -2.52
C LEU A 84 -2.99 15.22 -1.27
N VAL A 85 -2.21 16.31 -1.36
CA VAL A 85 -1.84 17.13 -0.18
C VAL A 85 -2.60 18.45 -0.15
N THR A 86 -2.67 19.15 -1.29
CA THR A 86 -3.25 20.50 -1.31
C THR A 86 -4.78 20.46 -1.34
N ARG A 87 -5.34 19.44 -2.02
CA ARG A 87 -6.79 19.28 -2.21
C ARG A 87 -7.31 17.99 -1.59
N THR A 88 -6.73 17.53 -0.49
CA THR A 88 -6.99 16.21 0.09
C THR A 88 -8.48 15.88 0.22
N ALA A 89 -9.28 16.80 0.80
CA ALA A 89 -10.72 16.59 0.98
C ALA A 89 -11.49 16.32 -0.33
N GLU A 90 -11.01 16.86 -1.45
CA GLU A 90 -11.61 16.67 -2.77
C GLU A 90 -11.20 15.33 -3.42
N PHE A 91 -10.07 14.73 -3.00
CA PHE A 91 -9.47 13.52 -3.57
C PHE A 91 -9.39 12.31 -2.61
N SER A 92 -9.89 12.41 -1.37
CA SER A 92 -9.90 11.30 -0.39
C SER A 92 -10.98 10.23 -0.60
N GLY A 93 -11.81 10.33 -1.64
CA GLY A 93 -12.83 9.31 -1.89
C GLY A 93 -12.20 7.97 -2.28
N ARG A 94 -12.89 6.85 -2.00
CA ARG A 94 -12.48 5.51 -2.46
C ARG A 94 -13.44 4.93 -3.50
N PRO A 95 -12.95 4.28 -4.57
CA PRO A 95 -13.82 3.57 -5.48
C PRO A 95 -14.48 2.37 -4.78
N ASN A 96 -15.81 2.27 -4.87
CA ASN A 96 -16.61 1.22 -4.23
C ASN A 96 -17.13 0.13 -5.19
N HIS A 97 -16.71 0.16 -6.46
CA HIS A 97 -17.23 -0.72 -7.52
C HIS A 97 -16.17 -1.68 -8.09
N LEU A 98 -14.97 -1.67 -7.49
CA LEU A 98 -13.86 -2.54 -7.87
C LEU A 98 -13.94 -3.87 -7.13
N MET A 99 -13.29 -4.90 -7.69
CA MET A 99 -13.21 -6.23 -7.08
C MET A 99 -12.68 -6.17 -5.65
N ILE A 100 -11.69 -5.33 -5.39
CA ILE A 100 -11.10 -5.18 -4.06
C ILE A 100 -12.12 -4.67 -3.03
N SER A 101 -13.01 -3.77 -3.44
CA SER A 101 -14.08 -3.22 -2.60
C SER A 101 -15.19 -4.24 -2.36
N ASP A 102 -15.49 -5.07 -3.37
CA ASP A 102 -16.43 -6.19 -3.24
C ASP A 102 -15.89 -7.29 -2.30
N ILE A 103 -14.57 -7.53 -2.31
CA ILE A 103 -13.89 -8.46 -1.39
C ILE A 103 -13.88 -7.89 0.03
N SER A 104 -13.57 -6.59 0.19
CA SER A 104 -13.48 -5.95 1.51
C SER A 104 -14.85 -5.55 2.09
N GLU A 105 -15.95 -5.74 1.36
CA GLU A 105 -17.29 -5.27 1.73
C GLU A 105 -17.35 -3.76 2.07
N GLY A 106 -16.40 -2.96 1.58
CA GLY A 106 -16.24 -1.55 1.96
C GLY A 106 -15.90 -1.31 3.45
N LYS A 107 -15.46 -2.35 4.17
CA LYS A 107 -15.06 -2.34 5.58
C LYS A 107 -13.54 -2.25 5.72
N GLY A 108 -13.07 -2.07 6.95
CA GLY A 108 -11.66 -1.86 7.25
C GLY A 108 -11.25 -0.39 7.13
N VAL A 109 -10.01 -0.14 6.72
CA VAL A 109 -9.39 1.19 6.61
C VAL A 109 -8.79 1.43 5.21
N ILE A 110 -8.29 0.39 4.53
CA ILE A 110 -7.57 0.57 3.25
C ILE A 110 -8.52 1.00 2.13
N MET A 111 -9.63 0.28 1.97
CA MET A 111 -10.64 0.50 0.90
C MET A 111 -11.94 1.12 1.41
N ALA A 112 -12.02 1.45 2.70
CA ALA A 112 -13.19 2.12 3.26
C ALA A 112 -13.26 3.57 2.78
N ASP A 113 -14.47 4.03 2.45
CA ASP A 113 -14.70 5.39 1.96
C ASP A 113 -14.51 6.43 3.06
N PHE A 114 -14.17 7.66 2.66
CA PHE A 114 -13.93 8.74 3.60
C PHE A 114 -15.20 9.10 4.38
N GLY A 115 -15.18 8.84 5.69
CA GLY A 115 -16.34 9.05 6.56
C GLY A 115 -15.98 8.88 8.02
N SER A 116 -16.98 8.98 8.91
CA SER A 116 -16.78 8.80 10.35
C SER A 116 -16.17 7.43 10.67
N SER A 117 -16.72 6.36 10.09
CA SER A 117 -16.18 5.00 10.28
C SER A 117 -14.71 4.90 9.91
N TRP A 118 -14.29 5.37 8.73
CA TRP A 118 -12.89 5.34 8.34
C TRP A 118 -12.00 6.14 9.30
N ARG A 119 -12.42 7.36 9.69
CA ARG A 119 -11.66 8.21 10.63
C ARG A 119 -11.52 7.55 11.99
N ASP A 120 -12.60 6.98 12.52
CA ASP A 120 -12.63 6.37 13.84
C ASP A 120 -11.70 5.14 13.90
N HIS A 121 -11.77 4.25 12.90
CA HIS A 121 -10.94 3.04 12.85
C HIS A 121 -9.48 3.34 12.53
N ARG A 122 -9.20 4.30 11.63
CA ARG A 122 -7.83 4.75 11.35
C ARG A 122 -7.20 5.35 12.60
N ARG A 123 -7.90 6.27 13.28
CA ARG A 123 -7.43 6.90 14.52
C ARG A 123 -7.21 5.84 15.61
N PHE A 124 -8.14 4.91 15.76
CA PHE A 124 -8.01 3.80 16.69
C PHE A 124 -6.76 2.97 16.40
N ALA A 125 -6.60 2.49 15.16
CA ALA A 125 -5.47 1.64 14.78
C ALA A 125 -4.12 2.34 15.03
N LEU A 126 -3.97 3.60 14.61
CA LEU A 126 -2.75 4.38 14.83
C LEU A 126 -2.46 4.60 16.32
N THR A 127 -3.49 4.94 17.09
CA THR A 127 -3.35 5.16 18.54
C THR A 127 -2.93 3.87 19.24
N THR A 128 -3.57 2.75 18.90
CA THR A 128 -3.32 1.44 19.48
C THR A 128 -1.92 0.93 19.11
N LEU A 129 -1.52 1.01 17.84
CA LEU A 129 -0.16 0.64 17.42
C LEU A 129 0.90 1.46 18.16
N ARG A 130 0.69 2.77 18.34
CA ARG A 130 1.57 3.63 19.15
C ARG A 130 1.59 3.23 20.63
N ASN A 131 0.46 2.81 21.19
CA ASN A 131 0.40 2.32 22.57
C ASN A 131 1.18 1.02 22.74
N PHE A 132 1.10 0.10 21.78
CA PHE A 132 1.85 -1.17 21.77
C PHE A 132 3.31 -1.05 21.32
N GLY A 133 3.77 0.15 21.00
CA GLY A 133 5.20 0.43 20.85
C GLY A 133 5.61 1.05 19.55
N LEU A 134 4.72 1.27 18.59
CA LEU A 134 5.08 1.93 17.33
C LEU A 134 5.76 3.28 17.62
N GLY A 135 7.02 3.42 17.19
CA GLY A 135 7.88 4.55 17.51
C GLY A 135 8.45 4.60 18.94
N LYS A 136 8.45 3.49 19.68
CA LYS A 136 8.97 3.33 21.05
C LYS A 136 9.87 2.09 21.17
N ARG A 137 10.65 2.03 22.26
CA ARG A 137 11.56 0.90 22.57
C ARG A 137 10.88 -0.48 22.63
N SER A 138 9.61 -0.55 23.05
CA SER A 138 8.91 -1.85 23.12
C SER A 138 8.66 -2.49 21.76
N MET A 139 8.61 -1.71 20.67
CA MET A 139 8.59 -2.26 19.31
C MET A 139 9.97 -2.65 18.85
N GLU A 140 10.97 -1.83 19.15
CA GLU A 140 12.37 -2.14 18.88
C GLU A 140 12.76 -3.50 19.48
N ASP A 141 12.35 -3.81 20.72
CA ASP A 141 12.59 -5.12 21.33
C ASP A 141 11.97 -6.28 20.53
N ARG A 142 10.73 -6.13 20.04
CA ARG A 142 10.05 -7.13 19.19
C ARG A 142 10.73 -7.31 17.84
N ILE A 143 11.18 -6.20 17.24
CA ILE A 143 11.93 -6.22 15.99
C ILE A 143 13.28 -6.90 16.19
N LEU A 144 13.99 -6.60 17.28
CA LEU A 144 15.27 -7.24 17.60
C LEU A 144 15.13 -8.74 17.87
N GLU A 145 14.05 -9.14 18.54
CA GLU A 145 13.68 -10.56 18.66
C GLU A 145 13.52 -11.18 17.25
N GLU A 146 12.72 -10.58 16.37
CA GLU A 146 12.56 -11.05 14.99
C GLU A 146 13.88 -11.12 14.21
N VAL A 147 14.72 -10.09 14.33
CA VAL A 147 16.05 -10.05 13.71
C VAL A 147 16.91 -11.21 14.18
N SER A 148 16.85 -11.59 15.46
CA SER A 148 17.59 -12.75 15.98
C SER A 148 17.17 -14.06 15.30
N HIS A 149 15.87 -14.23 15.00
CA HIS A 149 15.36 -15.39 14.26
C HIS A 149 15.77 -15.37 12.79
N ILE A 150 15.79 -14.19 12.16
CA ILE A 150 16.31 -14.01 10.80
C ILE A 150 17.79 -14.41 10.75
N CYS A 151 18.63 -13.86 11.63
CA CYS A 151 20.06 -14.17 11.72
C CYS A 151 20.27 -15.68 11.93
N SER A 152 19.55 -16.29 12.86
CA SER A 152 19.60 -17.74 13.11
C SER A 152 19.19 -18.57 11.89
N ALA A 153 18.23 -18.09 11.08
CA ALA A 153 17.84 -18.75 9.84
C ALA A 153 18.91 -18.62 8.75
N LEU A 154 19.56 -17.46 8.64
CA LEU A 154 20.67 -17.23 7.71
C LEU A 154 21.90 -18.06 8.09
N GLU A 155 22.28 -18.11 9.37
CA GLU A 155 23.41 -18.89 9.87
C GLU A 155 23.24 -20.40 9.64
N ARG A 156 22.03 -20.94 9.84
CA ARG A 156 21.71 -22.34 9.54
C ARG A 156 21.86 -22.70 8.06
N ASN A 157 21.75 -21.71 7.18
CA ASN A 157 21.92 -21.86 5.74
C ASN A 157 23.27 -21.30 5.25
N ALA A 158 24.23 -21.08 6.15
CA ALA A 158 25.55 -20.61 5.77
C ALA A 158 26.22 -21.63 4.83
N GLY A 159 26.67 -21.15 3.65
CA GLY A 159 27.29 -21.98 2.63
C GLY A 159 26.31 -22.71 1.68
N SER A 160 24.99 -22.55 1.85
CA SER A 160 23.97 -23.03 0.91
C SER A 160 23.23 -21.87 0.22
N SER A 161 22.56 -22.17 -0.89
CA SER A 161 21.68 -21.21 -1.56
C SER A 161 20.28 -21.27 -0.95
N MET A 162 19.69 -20.10 -0.68
CA MET A 162 18.31 -19.98 -0.19
C MET A 162 17.56 -18.83 -0.88
N ASP A 163 16.25 -18.97 -1.04
CA ASP A 163 15.37 -17.85 -1.44
C ASP A 163 14.91 -17.10 -0.18
N PRO A 164 15.30 -15.81 -0.01
CA PRO A 164 14.93 -15.04 1.18
C PRO A 164 13.45 -14.62 1.18
N GLN A 165 12.69 -14.86 0.10
CA GLN A 165 11.29 -14.43 -0.01
C GLN A 165 10.46 -14.92 1.19
N HIS A 166 10.48 -16.22 1.47
CA HIS A 166 9.68 -16.77 2.56
C HIS A 166 10.14 -16.27 3.93
N LEU A 167 11.46 -16.15 4.13
CA LEU A 167 12.03 -15.65 5.38
C LEU A 167 11.52 -14.25 5.71
N PHE A 168 11.61 -13.30 4.76
CA PHE A 168 11.18 -11.93 5.01
C PHE A 168 9.65 -11.81 5.17
N HIS A 169 8.86 -12.60 4.44
CA HIS A 169 7.40 -12.61 4.65
C HIS A 169 7.04 -13.12 6.04
N LEU A 170 7.64 -14.22 6.50
CA LEU A 170 7.40 -14.73 7.85
C LEU A 170 7.81 -13.71 8.92
N ALA A 171 8.96 -13.05 8.74
CA ALA A 171 9.45 -12.07 9.68
C ALA A 171 8.54 -10.85 9.80
N ALA A 172 8.21 -10.21 8.66
CA ALA A 172 7.31 -9.05 8.65
C ALA A 172 5.92 -9.41 9.21
N SER A 173 5.41 -10.60 8.85
CA SER A 173 4.14 -11.12 9.35
C SER A 173 4.14 -11.31 10.86
N ASN A 174 5.23 -11.81 11.44
CA ASN A 174 5.32 -12.04 12.88
C ASN A 174 5.38 -10.73 13.67
N ILE A 175 6.07 -9.71 13.16
CA ILE A 175 6.06 -8.38 13.79
C ILE A 175 4.62 -7.88 13.90
N ILE A 176 3.85 -7.90 12.80
CA ILE A 176 2.46 -7.44 12.82
C ILE A 176 1.54 -8.37 13.64
N CYS A 177 1.69 -9.70 13.55
CA CYS A 177 0.96 -10.66 14.38
C CYS A 177 1.16 -10.40 15.87
N SER A 178 2.38 -10.07 16.29
CA SER A 178 2.69 -9.78 17.69
C SER A 178 1.92 -8.54 18.21
N LEU A 179 1.54 -7.62 17.32
CA LEU A 179 0.79 -6.40 17.65
C LEU A 179 -0.72 -6.60 17.58
N ILE A 180 -1.19 -7.39 16.61
CA ILE A 180 -2.62 -7.55 16.37
C ILE A 180 -3.24 -8.78 17.07
N TYR A 181 -2.45 -9.83 17.31
CA TYR A 181 -2.87 -11.07 17.97
C TYR A 181 -2.12 -11.34 19.28
N GLY A 182 -1.15 -10.51 19.65
CA GLY A 182 -0.34 -10.71 20.84
C GLY A 182 0.59 -11.92 20.78
N GLU A 183 0.71 -12.59 19.62
CA GLU A 183 1.44 -13.83 19.45
C GLU A 183 2.34 -13.85 18.22
N ARG A 184 3.37 -14.70 18.29
CA ARG A 184 4.33 -14.98 17.22
C ARG A 184 4.19 -16.43 16.81
N PHE A 185 4.37 -16.70 15.52
CA PHE A 185 4.39 -18.04 14.98
C PHE A 185 5.82 -18.52 14.68
N GLU A 186 6.07 -19.79 14.94
CA GLU A 186 7.28 -20.46 14.47
C GLU A 186 7.33 -20.48 12.94
N TYR A 187 8.52 -20.35 12.36
CA TYR A 187 8.69 -20.27 10.90
C TYR A 187 8.33 -21.56 10.15
N ASP A 188 8.33 -22.71 10.84
CA ASP A 188 7.92 -24.00 10.28
C ASP A 188 6.44 -24.32 10.57
N ASN A 189 5.70 -23.40 11.22
CA ASN A 189 4.29 -23.59 11.51
C ASN A 189 3.49 -23.72 10.19
N PRO A 190 2.83 -24.87 9.94
CA PRO A 190 2.17 -25.14 8.67
C PRO A 190 0.96 -24.25 8.42
N VAL A 191 0.26 -23.82 9.48
CA VAL A 191 -0.90 -22.91 9.37
C VAL A 191 -0.43 -21.52 8.96
N PHE A 192 0.64 -21.03 9.57
CA PHE A 192 1.21 -19.73 9.26
C PHE A 192 1.78 -19.68 7.84
N LEU A 193 2.55 -20.70 7.44
CA LEU A 193 3.05 -20.84 6.07
C LEU A 193 1.92 -20.84 5.04
N ALA A 194 0.83 -21.57 5.32
CA ALA A 194 -0.34 -21.59 4.44
C ALA A 194 -1.00 -20.21 4.36
N LEU A 195 -1.13 -19.50 5.48
CA LEU A 195 -1.72 -18.15 5.53
C LEU A 195 -0.91 -17.14 4.69
N ILE A 196 0.41 -17.14 4.80
CA ILE A 196 1.29 -16.26 4.00
C ILE A 196 1.18 -16.59 2.50
N SER A 197 1.21 -17.88 2.16
CA SER A 197 1.03 -18.32 0.77
C SER A 197 -0.31 -17.87 0.18
N ARG A 198 -1.38 -17.92 0.98
CA ARG A 198 -2.73 -17.48 0.61
C ARG A 198 -2.80 -15.98 0.37
N ILE A 199 -2.16 -15.17 1.21
CA ILE A 199 -2.09 -13.71 1.01
C ILE A 199 -1.39 -13.37 -0.29
N GLN A 200 -0.25 -13.99 -0.57
CA GLN A 200 0.48 -13.76 -1.83
C GLN A 200 -0.39 -14.10 -3.06
N ASP A 201 -1.16 -15.19 -2.99
CA ASP A 201 -2.10 -15.57 -4.05
C ASP A 201 -3.26 -14.58 -4.18
N LEU A 202 -3.81 -14.10 -3.06
CA LEU A 202 -4.86 -13.09 -3.02
C LEU A 202 -4.37 -11.79 -3.66
N THR A 203 -3.23 -11.26 -3.22
CA THR A 203 -2.63 -10.01 -3.71
C THR A 203 -2.42 -10.08 -5.23
N LYS A 204 -1.85 -11.18 -5.75
CA LYS A 204 -1.65 -11.38 -7.20
C LYS A 204 -2.93 -11.35 -8.02
N ILE A 205 -4.02 -11.91 -7.49
CA ILE A 205 -5.31 -11.91 -8.19
C ILE A 205 -5.98 -10.53 -8.07
N ALA A 206 -5.91 -9.92 -6.88
CA ALA A 206 -6.54 -8.65 -6.53
C ALA A 206 -6.04 -7.46 -7.34
N ILE A 207 -4.75 -7.43 -7.69
CA ILE A 207 -4.13 -6.35 -8.49
C ILE A 207 -3.81 -6.79 -9.93
N GLY A 208 -4.18 -8.02 -10.30
CA GLY A 208 -3.82 -8.64 -11.57
C GLY A 208 -4.84 -8.44 -12.70
N PRO A 209 -4.59 -9.03 -13.88
CA PRO A 209 -5.49 -8.97 -15.04
C PRO A 209 -6.92 -9.43 -14.76
N TRP A 210 -7.09 -10.40 -13.85
CA TRP A 210 -8.40 -10.95 -13.50
C TRP A 210 -9.26 -9.95 -12.73
N ALA A 211 -8.66 -9.11 -11.88
CA ALA A 211 -9.37 -8.01 -11.22
C ALA A 211 -9.83 -6.97 -12.26
N MET A 212 -8.95 -6.56 -13.17
CA MET A 212 -9.33 -5.63 -14.25
C MET A 212 -10.50 -6.16 -15.10
N LEU A 213 -10.52 -7.46 -15.42
CA LEU A 213 -11.64 -8.07 -16.16
C LEU A 213 -12.94 -8.09 -15.33
N TYR A 214 -12.84 -8.33 -14.02
CA TYR A 214 -13.97 -8.27 -13.09
C TYR A 214 -14.59 -6.87 -13.03
N ASP A 215 -13.74 -5.85 -13.02
CA ASP A 215 -14.13 -4.43 -12.92
C ASP A 215 -14.78 -3.92 -14.22
N ILE A 216 -14.30 -4.39 -15.37
CA ILE A 216 -14.74 -3.93 -16.69
C ILE A 216 -16.02 -4.63 -17.15
N ILE A 217 -16.17 -5.94 -16.88
CA ILE A 217 -17.24 -6.75 -17.47
C ILE A 217 -18.09 -7.39 -16.36
N PRO A 218 -19.18 -6.73 -15.91
CA PRO A 218 -20.07 -7.25 -14.87
C PRO A 218 -20.64 -8.64 -15.16
N ALA A 219 -20.85 -8.98 -16.44
CA ALA A 219 -21.34 -10.30 -16.85
C ALA A 219 -20.36 -11.45 -16.53
N LEU A 220 -19.07 -11.16 -16.36
CA LEU A 220 -18.09 -12.19 -15.99
C LEU A 220 -18.19 -12.54 -14.50
N ARG A 221 -18.69 -11.67 -13.62
CA ARG A 221 -18.66 -11.85 -12.15
C ARG A 221 -19.31 -13.15 -11.66
N SER A 222 -20.22 -13.74 -12.44
CA SER A 222 -20.89 -15.02 -12.16
C SER A 222 -20.11 -16.26 -12.60
N LEU A 223 -19.10 -16.12 -13.47
CA LEU A 223 -18.33 -17.24 -14.01
C LEU A 223 -17.31 -17.77 -12.99
N PRO A 224 -16.95 -19.07 -13.06
CA PRO A 224 -15.94 -19.68 -12.19
C PRO A 224 -14.51 -19.33 -12.66
N LEU A 225 -14.19 -18.04 -12.74
CA LEU A 225 -12.86 -17.53 -13.11
C LEU A 225 -12.02 -17.24 -11.85
N PRO A 226 -10.72 -16.95 -11.99
CA PRO A 226 -9.81 -16.80 -10.84
C PRO A 226 -10.21 -15.78 -9.77
N PHE A 227 -11.05 -14.78 -10.07
CA PHE A 227 -11.59 -13.91 -9.02
C PHE A 227 -12.41 -14.69 -7.97
N LYS A 228 -13.11 -15.79 -8.32
CA LYS A 228 -13.79 -16.64 -7.32
C LYS A 228 -12.81 -17.28 -6.35
N LYS A 229 -11.62 -17.67 -6.82
CA LYS A 229 -10.54 -18.14 -5.95
C LYS A 229 -10.11 -17.05 -4.96
N ALA A 230 -10.02 -15.79 -5.39
CA ALA A 230 -9.71 -14.67 -4.49
C ALA A 230 -10.76 -14.49 -3.39
N PHE A 231 -12.06 -14.54 -3.72
CA PHE A 231 -13.13 -14.49 -2.71
C PHE A 231 -13.01 -15.65 -1.71
N HIS A 232 -12.79 -16.88 -2.17
CA HIS A 232 -12.61 -18.04 -1.28
C HIS A 232 -11.38 -17.92 -0.37
N ILE A 233 -10.25 -17.46 -0.91
CA ILE A 233 -9.06 -17.21 -0.11
C ILE A 233 -9.33 -16.14 0.96
N TYR A 234 -10.04 -15.08 0.60
CA TYR A 234 -10.37 -14.03 1.54
C TYR A 234 -11.29 -14.55 2.65
N ASP A 235 -12.27 -15.39 2.33
CA ASP A 235 -13.11 -16.06 3.33
C ASP A 235 -12.30 -16.95 4.29
N GLU A 236 -11.29 -17.68 3.80
CA GLU A 236 -10.37 -18.47 4.64
C GLU A 236 -9.58 -17.57 5.62
N ILE A 237 -9.04 -16.44 5.13
CA ILE A 237 -8.32 -15.45 5.95
C ILE A 237 -9.26 -14.84 7.00
N LYS A 238 -10.49 -14.50 6.59
CA LYS A 238 -11.54 -13.96 7.46
C LYS A 238 -11.92 -14.95 8.56
N GLU A 239 -12.06 -16.23 8.25
CA GLU A 239 -12.32 -17.28 9.23
C GLU A 239 -11.17 -17.39 10.25
N HIS A 240 -9.92 -17.27 9.81
CA HIS A 240 -8.77 -17.27 10.70
C HIS A 240 -8.81 -16.09 11.69
N ALA A 241 -9.04 -14.87 11.19
CA ALA A 241 -9.16 -13.68 12.03
C ALA A 241 -10.36 -13.78 13.00
N GLN A 242 -11.49 -14.34 12.57
CA GLN A 242 -12.66 -14.57 13.43
C GLN A 242 -12.35 -15.56 14.57
N LYS A 243 -11.60 -16.63 14.29
CA LYS A 243 -11.14 -17.58 15.32
C LYS A 243 -10.25 -16.91 16.35
N ALA A 244 -9.31 -16.07 15.91
CA ALA A 244 -8.46 -15.29 16.80
C ALA A 244 -9.30 -14.37 17.70
N VAL A 245 -10.24 -13.62 17.14
CA VAL A 245 -11.18 -12.76 17.89
C VAL A 245 -11.98 -13.56 18.92
N THR A 246 -12.48 -14.74 18.53
CA THR A 246 -13.26 -15.61 19.43
C THR A 246 -12.43 -16.09 20.61
N SER A 247 -11.17 -16.47 20.36
CA SER A 247 -10.23 -16.86 21.40
C SER A 247 -9.95 -15.71 22.37
N HIS A 248 -9.74 -14.48 21.85
CA HIS A 248 -9.52 -13.30 22.68
C HIS A 248 -10.73 -12.98 23.55
N LYS A 249 -11.96 -13.03 23.00
CA LYS A 249 -13.18 -12.85 23.79
C LYS A 249 -13.30 -13.80 24.98
N SER A 250 -12.81 -15.03 24.85
CA SER A 250 -12.86 -16.04 25.91
C SER A 250 -11.76 -15.89 26.98
N SER A 251 -10.64 -15.25 26.64
CA SER A 251 -9.43 -15.18 27.48
C SER A 251 -9.08 -13.77 27.97
N ARG A 252 -9.74 -12.73 27.45
CA ARG A 252 -9.42 -11.34 27.79
C ARG A 252 -9.71 -11.00 29.24
N VAL A 253 -8.95 -10.04 29.76
CA VAL A 253 -9.18 -9.41 31.06
C VAL A 253 -9.40 -7.91 30.80
N SER A 254 -10.57 -7.40 31.21
CA SER A 254 -10.92 -6.00 30.96
C SER A 254 -9.95 -5.05 31.67
N GLY A 255 -9.41 -4.06 30.93
CA GLY A 255 -8.44 -3.10 31.44
C GLY A 255 -6.98 -3.57 31.38
N GLU A 256 -6.71 -4.80 30.93
CA GLU A 256 -5.37 -5.35 30.72
C GLU A 256 -5.21 -5.83 29.26
N PRO A 257 -5.29 -4.92 28.26
CA PRO A 257 -5.26 -5.33 26.86
C PRO A 257 -3.87 -5.85 26.46
N ARG A 258 -3.84 -7.02 25.82
CA ARG A 258 -2.59 -7.68 25.37
C ARG A 258 -2.14 -7.18 23.99
N ASP A 259 -3.08 -6.78 23.15
CA ASP A 259 -2.90 -6.49 21.73
C ASP A 259 -4.05 -5.62 21.19
N LEU A 260 -4.06 -5.40 19.87
CA LEU A 260 -5.08 -4.62 19.19
C LEU A 260 -6.49 -5.19 19.35
N ILE A 261 -6.68 -6.52 19.39
CA ILE A 261 -8.00 -7.13 19.53
C ILE A 261 -8.59 -6.77 20.88
N ASP A 262 -7.82 -6.96 21.96
CA ASP A 262 -8.31 -6.63 23.30
C ASP A 262 -8.65 -5.13 23.43
N CYS A 263 -7.79 -4.24 22.92
CA CYS A 263 -8.10 -2.80 22.89
C CYS A 263 -9.37 -2.48 22.10
N TYR A 264 -9.63 -3.21 21.01
CA TYR A 264 -10.81 -2.97 20.18
C TYR A 264 -12.07 -3.48 20.88
N LEU A 265 -11.99 -4.63 21.55
CA LEU A 265 -13.08 -5.15 22.37
C LEU A 265 -13.42 -4.20 23.53
N ASP A 266 -12.40 -3.63 24.19
CA ASP A 266 -12.60 -2.60 25.22
C ASP A 266 -13.27 -1.35 24.63
N GLN A 267 -12.90 -0.94 23.41
CA GLN A 267 -13.54 0.20 22.71
C GLN A 267 -15.02 -0.08 22.37
N ILE A 268 -15.37 -1.32 21.98
CA ILE A 268 -16.75 -1.75 21.78
C ILE A 268 -17.52 -1.62 23.11
N ASP A 269 -16.96 -2.13 24.21
CA ASP A 269 -17.62 -2.07 25.53
C ASP A 269 -17.85 -0.64 26.00
N MET A 270 -16.88 0.26 25.77
CA MET A 270 -16.96 1.67 26.18
C MET A 270 -18.00 2.46 25.37
N THR A 271 -18.17 2.16 24.08
CA THR A 271 -19.06 2.93 23.20
C THR A 271 -20.52 2.44 23.21
N GLY A 272 -20.77 1.17 23.57
CA GLY A 272 -22.11 0.59 23.65
C GLY A 272 -22.88 0.58 22.32
N ASP A 273 -24.17 0.22 22.36
CA ASP A 273 -25.03 0.05 21.16
C ASP A 273 -25.46 1.37 20.48
N GLY A 274 -24.95 2.52 20.94
CA GLY A 274 -25.36 3.85 20.53
C GLY A 274 -24.76 4.31 19.19
N GLY A 275 -25.05 3.61 18.09
CA GLY A 275 -24.62 4.04 16.74
C GLY A 275 -23.11 4.10 16.54
N SER A 276 -22.33 3.40 17.37
CA SER A 276 -20.88 3.29 17.26
C SER A 276 -20.47 2.65 15.94
N THR A 277 -19.37 3.10 15.37
CA THR A 277 -18.79 2.47 14.18
C THR A 277 -18.05 1.17 14.53
N PHE A 278 -17.68 0.97 15.80
CA PHE A 278 -16.92 -0.17 16.28
C PHE A 278 -17.83 -1.40 16.45
N ASN A 279 -17.53 -2.46 15.69
CA ASN A 279 -18.17 -3.77 15.82
C ASN A 279 -17.23 -4.89 15.39
N ASP A 280 -17.62 -6.14 15.67
CA ASP A 280 -16.87 -7.35 15.34
C ASP A 280 -16.50 -7.44 13.86
N ALA A 281 -17.43 -7.09 12.95
CA ALA A 281 -17.17 -7.18 11.54
C ALA A 281 -16.05 -6.20 11.15
N GLN A 282 -16.16 -4.93 11.53
CA GLN A 282 -15.12 -3.94 11.23
C GLN A 282 -13.76 -4.31 11.84
N MET A 283 -13.74 -4.88 13.05
CA MET A 283 -12.50 -5.37 13.67
C MET A 283 -11.83 -6.43 12.81
N VAL A 284 -12.60 -7.43 12.36
CA VAL A 284 -12.06 -8.51 11.51
C VAL A 284 -11.46 -7.95 10.22
N PHE A 285 -12.14 -7.01 9.56
CA PHE A 285 -11.59 -6.36 8.36
C PHE A 285 -10.35 -5.53 8.66
N LEU A 286 -10.31 -4.81 9.79
CA LEU A 286 -9.13 -4.05 10.22
C LEU A 286 -7.92 -4.98 10.47
N LEU A 287 -8.12 -6.14 11.09
CA LEU A 287 -7.04 -7.12 11.33
C LEU A 287 -6.46 -7.64 10.02
N ILE A 288 -7.32 -7.94 9.03
CA ILE A 288 -6.90 -8.41 7.71
C ILE A 288 -6.13 -7.30 6.97
N ASP A 289 -6.64 -6.07 7.00
CA ASP A 289 -5.99 -4.90 6.39
C ASP A 289 -4.57 -4.70 6.94
N LEU A 290 -4.42 -4.67 8.27
CA LEU A 290 -3.13 -4.50 8.93
C LEU A 290 -2.17 -5.66 8.62
N PHE A 291 -2.67 -6.89 8.64
CA PHE A 291 -1.86 -8.08 8.38
C PHE A 291 -1.33 -8.11 6.95
N ILE A 292 -2.17 -7.85 5.95
CA ILE A 292 -1.76 -7.81 4.54
C ILE A 292 -0.80 -6.64 4.29
N ALA A 293 -1.15 -5.43 4.77
CA ALA A 293 -0.35 -4.24 4.55
C ALA A 293 1.04 -4.34 5.18
N GLY A 294 1.13 -4.80 6.44
CA GLY A 294 2.40 -4.92 7.16
C GLY A 294 3.31 -6.05 6.65
N THR A 295 2.73 -7.06 6.00
CA THR A 295 3.47 -8.23 5.51
C THR A 295 4.08 -8.00 4.14
N ASP A 296 3.24 -7.84 3.10
CA ASP A 296 3.71 -7.89 1.71
C ASP A 296 4.62 -6.70 1.37
N THR A 297 4.32 -5.51 1.90
CA THR A 297 5.05 -4.29 1.54
C THR A 297 6.46 -4.25 2.11
N THR A 298 6.59 -4.51 3.41
CA THR A 298 7.87 -4.60 4.13
C THR A 298 8.74 -5.70 3.55
N SER A 299 8.17 -6.88 3.32
CA SER A 299 8.90 -8.04 2.83
C SER A 299 9.49 -7.81 1.44
N ASN A 300 8.72 -7.22 0.52
CA ASN A 300 9.23 -6.92 -0.82
C ASN A 300 10.27 -5.80 -0.81
N THR A 301 10.15 -4.83 0.09
CA THR A 301 11.19 -3.82 0.32
C THR A 301 12.50 -4.47 0.80
N LEU A 302 12.44 -5.38 1.79
CA LEU A 302 13.62 -6.12 2.27
C LEU A 302 14.26 -6.99 1.18
N ARG A 303 13.44 -7.63 0.34
CA ARG A 303 13.93 -8.40 -0.82
C ARG A 303 14.66 -7.50 -1.82
N CYS A 304 14.11 -6.33 -2.10
CA CYS A 304 14.75 -5.34 -2.98
C CYS A 304 16.08 -4.86 -2.39
N ALA A 305 16.10 -4.50 -1.10
CA ALA A 305 17.32 -4.11 -0.39
C ALA A 305 18.40 -5.21 -0.48
N MET A 306 18.03 -6.47 -0.19
CA MET A 306 18.94 -7.61 -0.26
C MET A 306 19.50 -7.80 -1.68
N LEU A 307 18.65 -7.71 -2.71
CA LEU A 307 19.09 -7.81 -4.11
C LEU A 307 20.11 -6.71 -4.45
N HIS A 308 19.85 -5.48 -4.04
CA HIS A 308 20.74 -4.36 -4.34
C HIS A 308 22.05 -4.43 -3.56
N LEU A 309 22.03 -4.85 -2.29
CA LEU A 309 23.25 -5.08 -1.52
C LEU A 309 24.10 -6.20 -2.16
N MET A 310 23.48 -7.31 -2.57
CA MET A 310 24.18 -8.42 -3.23
C MET A 310 24.80 -8.02 -4.57
N THR A 311 24.13 -7.18 -5.35
CA THR A 311 24.58 -6.76 -6.69
C THR A 311 25.50 -5.54 -6.69
N ASN A 312 25.52 -4.75 -5.61
CA ASN A 312 26.32 -3.54 -5.46
C ASN A 312 27.26 -3.65 -4.25
N GLN A 313 28.30 -4.46 -4.37
CA GLN A 313 29.24 -4.77 -3.28
C GLN A 313 29.87 -3.52 -2.65
N HIS A 314 30.20 -2.49 -3.43
CA HIS A 314 30.73 -1.23 -2.90
C HIS A 314 29.76 -0.49 -1.96
N ILE A 315 28.44 -0.60 -2.19
CA ILE A 315 27.41 -0.05 -1.31
C ILE A 315 27.37 -0.88 -0.02
N GLN A 316 27.33 -2.21 -0.16
CA GLN A 316 27.32 -3.13 0.98
C GLN A 316 28.52 -2.91 1.90
N GLU A 317 29.74 -2.80 1.35
CA GLU A 317 30.97 -2.54 2.10
C GLU A 317 30.93 -1.18 2.82
N ARG A 318 30.37 -0.14 2.20
CA ARG A 318 30.25 1.18 2.82
C ARG A 318 29.25 1.18 3.97
N CYS A 319 28.09 0.52 3.80
CA CYS A 319 27.14 0.29 4.89
C CYS A 319 27.81 -0.50 6.03
N HIS A 320 28.55 -1.57 5.71
CA HIS A 320 29.21 -2.39 6.72
C HIS A 320 30.22 -1.59 7.56
N ARG A 321 31.07 -0.77 6.92
CA ARG A 321 32.02 0.09 7.65
C ARG A 321 31.31 1.07 8.59
N GLU A 322 30.26 1.74 8.11
CA GLU A 322 29.50 2.68 8.95
C GLU A 322 28.82 1.97 10.14
N ILE A 323 28.30 0.75 9.92
CA ILE A 323 27.74 -0.09 11.00
C ILE A 323 28.83 -0.47 12.01
N GLU A 324 29.99 -0.95 11.56
CA GLU A 324 31.09 -1.32 12.46
C GLU A 324 31.58 -0.13 13.30
N ASP A 325 31.72 1.05 12.67
CA ASP A 325 32.17 2.27 13.33
C ASP A 325 31.18 2.74 14.42
N VAL A 326 29.87 2.69 14.17
CA VAL A 326 28.85 3.16 15.13
C VAL A 326 28.50 2.13 16.21
N LEU A 327 28.57 0.84 15.89
CA LEU A 327 28.24 -0.19 16.88
C LEU A 327 29.35 -0.41 17.90
N GLU A 328 30.61 -0.11 17.57
CA GLU A 328 31.77 -0.26 18.46
C GLU A 328 31.82 -1.64 19.16
N GLY A 329 31.42 -2.69 18.45
CA GLY A 329 31.39 -4.07 18.97
C GLY A 329 30.06 -4.53 19.60
N ARG A 330 29.00 -3.71 19.58
CA ARG A 330 27.63 -4.18 19.87
C ARG A 330 27.18 -5.20 18.83
N SER A 331 26.43 -6.21 19.28
CA SER A 331 25.93 -7.29 18.41
C SER A 331 24.68 -6.93 17.59
N TYR A 332 24.04 -5.80 17.89
CA TYR A 332 22.84 -5.32 17.19
C TYR A 332 22.79 -3.79 17.20
N ALA A 333 22.11 -3.24 16.19
CA ALA A 333 21.81 -1.82 16.09
C ALA A 333 20.50 -1.49 16.82
N LEU A 334 20.51 -0.36 17.52
CA LEU A 334 19.32 0.29 18.06
C LEU A 334 18.76 1.25 17.01
N PHE A 335 17.46 1.52 17.09
CA PHE A 335 16.76 2.44 16.21
C PHE A 335 17.35 3.86 16.25
N GLU A 336 17.83 4.31 17.40
CA GLU A 336 18.48 5.62 17.56
C GLU A 336 19.85 5.71 16.88
N ASP A 337 20.51 4.58 16.61
CA ASP A 337 21.82 4.57 15.93
C ASP A 337 21.72 5.10 14.50
N ARG A 338 20.52 5.12 13.91
CA ARG A 338 20.28 5.65 12.55
C ARG A 338 20.77 7.09 12.39
N HIS A 339 20.71 7.89 13.45
CA HIS A 339 21.17 9.29 13.43
C HIS A 339 22.70 9.41 13.24
N ALA A 340 23.45 8.35 13.56
CA ALA A 340 24.88 8.26 13.34
C ALA A 340 25.24 7.42 12.10
N MET A 341 24.25 6.86 11.39
CA MET A 341 24.44 6.02 10.19
C MET A 341 23.73 6.62 8.96
N PRO A 342 24.10 7.84 8.52
CA PRO A 342 23.44 8.50 7.40
C PRO A 342 23.50 7.70 6.08
N TYR A 343 24.58 6.94 5.84
CA TYR A 343 24.69 6.15 4.61
C TYR A 343 23.79 4.91 4.63
N VAL A 344 23.69 4.20 5.76
CA VAL A 344 22.74 3.09 5.94
C VAL A 344 21.32 3.61 5.81
N GLN A 345 21.00 4.76 6.43
CA GLN A 345 19.69 5.38 6.30
C GLN A 345 19.36 5.72 4.84
N ALA A 346 20.32 6.29 4.11
CA ALA A 346 20.21 6.56 2.68
C ALA A 346 20.01 5.27 1.85
N MET A 347 20.70 4.18 2.18
CA MET A 347 20.54 2.88 1.51
C MET A 347 19.15 2.28 1.73
N ILE A 348 18.59 2.39 2.93
CA ILE A 348 17.21 1.94 3.24
C ILE A 348 16.20 2.75 2.43
N HIS A 349 16.36 4.08 2.38
CA HIS A 349 15.45 4.96 1.64
C HIS A 349 15.56 4.74 0.12
N GLU A 350 16.77 4.54 -0.40
CA GLU A 350 16.97 4.18 -1.80
C GLU A 350 16.39 2.81 -2.14
N SER A 351 16.45 1.86 -1.21
CA SER A 351 15.76 0.56 -1.34
C SER A 351 14.25 0.72 -1.40
N GLN A 352 13.65 1.60 -0.59
CA GLN A 352 12.23 1.92 -0.67
C GLN A 352 11.86 2.60 -2.01
N ARG A 353 12.68 3.55 -2.48
CA ARG A 353 12.47 4.25 -3.76
C ARG A 353 12.49 3.28 -4.93
N MET A 354 13.47 2.36 -4.95
CA MET A 354 13.68 1.40 -6.04
C MET A 354 12.79 0.17 -5.94
N ALA A 355 12.35 -0.22 -4.74
CA ALA A 355 11.37 -1.29 -4.56
C ALA A 355 10.03 -0.91 -5.22
N ASP A 356 9.65 0.38 -5.14
CA ASP A 356 8.45 0.94 -5.78
C ASP A 356 7.23 0.02 -5.59
N THR A 357 7.04 -0.44 -4.35
CA THR A 357 6.21 -1.61 -4.02
C THR A 357 4.72 -1.41 -4.37
N VAL A 358 4.26 -0.15 -4.38
CA VAL A 358 2.88 0.22 -4.74
C VAL A 358 2.92 1.36 -5.78
N PRO A 359 3.31 1.07 -7.03
CA PRO A 359 3.70 2.11 -7.99
C PRO A 359 2.56 3.03 -8.44
N LEU A 360 1.31 2.54 -8.35
CA LEU A 360 0.10 3.27 -8.72
C LEU A 360 -0.72 3.73 -7.51
N SER A 361 -0.12 3.68 -6.31
CA SER A 361 -0.79 3.90 -5.03
C SER A 361 -2.07 3.05 -4.90
N VAL A 362 -2.90 3.38 -3.91
CA VAL A 362 -4.30 3.02 -3.88
C VAL A 362 -5.10 3.99 -4.75
N PHE A 363 -6.18 3.52 -5.35
CA PHE A 363 -6.99 4.39 -6.21
C PHE A 363 -7.84 5.34 -5.37
N HIS A 364 -7.94 6.57 -5.85
CA HIS A 364 -8.73 7.63 -5.25
C HIS A 364 -9.95 7.95 -6.11
N MET A 365 -10.89 8.69 -5.54
CA MET A 365 -12.09 9.15 -6.22
C MET A 365 -12.42 10.58 -5.78
N THR A 366 -12.81 11.41 -6.73
CA THR A 366 -13.20 12.79 -6.41
C THR A 366 -14.51 12.82 -5.62
N SER A 367 -14.50 13.47 -4.45
CA SER A 367 -15.66 13.57 -3.56
C SER A 367 -16.67 14.63 -4.03
N CYS A 368 -16.22 15.59 -4.84
CA CYS A 368 -17.02 16.66 -5.45
C CYS A 368 -16.51 17.00 -6.85
N ASN A 369 -17.22 17.89 -7.56
CA ASN A 369 -16.70 18.46 -8.80
C ASN A 369 -15.51 19.37 -8.47
N THR A 370 -14.34 19.07 -9.04
CA THR A 370 -13.07 19.74 -8.73
C THR A 370 -12.30 20.13 -9.98
N GLN A 371 -11.20 20.85 -9.79
CA GLN A 371 -10.24 21.20 -10.83
C GLN A 371 -8.83 20.78 -10.44
N LEU A 372 -8.04 20.35 -11.43
CA LEU A 372 -6.63 20.00 -11.23
C LEU A 372 -5.84 20.41 -12.47
N GLN A 373 -4.78 21.20 -12.29
CA GLN A 373 -3.94 21.71 -13.39
C GLN A 373 -4.74 22.26 -14.60
N GLY A 374 -5.83 22.98 -14.33
CA GLY A 374 -6.70 23.58 -15.35
C GLY A 374 -7.73 22.65 -15.98
N TYR A 375 -7.74 21.35 -15.64
CA TYR A 375 -8.76 20.41 -16.06
C TYR A 375 -9.94 20.37 -15.08
N GLN A 376 -11.12 20.03 -15.59
CA GLN A 376 -12.35 19.86 -14.81
C GLN A 376 -12.59 18.36 -14.55
N LEU A 377 -12.75 17.99 -13.28
CA LEU A 377 -12.96 16.62 -12.83
C LEU A 377 -14.35 16.53 -12.17
N PRO A 378 -15.33 15.86 -12.80
CA PRO A 378 -16.62 15.61 -12.16
C PRO A 378 -16.47 14.80 -10.88
N GLN A 379 -17.43 14.92 -9.95
CA GLN A 379 -17.55 14.03 -8.79
C GLN A 379 -17.61 12.57 -9.23
N GLY A 380 -16.96 11.68 -8.46
CA GLY A 380 -16.91 10.26 -8.76
C GLY A 380 -15.88 9.88 -9.83
N THR A 381 -15.02 10.83 -10.24
CA THR A 381 -13.91 10.53 -11.15
C THR A 381 -12.84 9.76 -10.40
N MET A 382 -12.48 8.58 -10.90
CA MET A 382 -11.37 7.80 -10.36
C MET A 382 -10.04 8.46 -10.69
N VAL A 383 -9.14 8.48 -9.73
CA VAL A 383 -7.82 9.10 -9.82
C VAL A 383 -6.77 8.07 -9.42
N ILE A 384 -5.76 7.89 -10.27
CA ILE A 384 -4.62 6.99 -10.06
C ILE A 384 -3.36 7.84 -9.89
N PRO A 385 -2.84 7.98 -8.65
CA PRO A 385 -1.54 8.58 -8.42
C PRO A 385 -0.43 7.62 -8.87
N ASN A 386 0.32 7.99 -9.92
CA ASN A 386 1.47 7.21 -10.36
C ASN A 386 2.71 7.60 -9.54
N LEU A 387 2.87 7.00 -8.35
CA LEU A 387 4.01 7.24 -7.45
C LEU A 387 5.34 6.88 -8.12
N SER A 388 5.36 5.82 -8.94
CA SER A 388 6.54 5.43 -9.73
C SER A 388 7.09 6.60 -10.55
N SER A 389 6.20 7.42 -11.14
CA SER A 389 6.61 8.59 -11.92
C SER A 389 7.22 9.72 -11.09
N VAL A 390 6.94 9.78 -9.79
CA VAL A 390 7.50 10.75 -8.84
C VAL A 390 8.85 10.25 -8.31
N LEU A 391 8.92 8.96 -7.94
CA LEU A 391 10.11 8.30 -7.41
C LEU A 391 11.25 8.20 -8.45
N HIS A 392 10.96 8.43 -9.73
CA HIS A 392 11.92 8.40 -10.84
C HIS A 392 11.94 9.72 -11.64
N GLU A 393 11.39 10.82 -11.09
CA GLU A 393 11.27 12.09 -11.80
C GLU A 393 12.63 12.79 -12.01
N GLU A 394 12.97 13.07 -13.26
CA GLU A 394 14.17 13.85 -13.58
C GLU A 394 14.11 15.25 -12.95
N GLY A 395 15.23 15.68 -12.36
CA GLY A 395 15.32 16.97 -11.65
C GLY A 395 14.91 16.92 -10.18
N GLN A 396 14.20 15.86 -9.74
CA GLN A 396 13.94 15.60 -8.31
C GLN A 396 14.98 14.67 -7.68
N TRP A 397 15.64 13.85 -8.51
CA TRP A 397 16.64 12.86 -8.08
C TRP A 397 17.96 13.09 -8.80
N LYS A 398 19.09 12.89 -8.09
CA LYS A 398 20.43 13.00 -8.69
C LYS A 398 20.65 11.89 -9.72
N PHE A 399 20.25 10.67 -9.36
CA PHE A 399 20.37 9.46 -10.17
C PHE A 399 19.00 8.76 -10.23
N PRO A 400 18.04 9.27 -11.02
CA PRO A 400 16.64 8.80 -10.99
C PRO A 400 16.48 7.33 -11.41
N GLN A 401 17.35 6.81 -12.28
CA GLN A 401 17.24 5.48 -12.89
C GLN A 401 18.24 4.45 -12.31
N GLU A 402 19.07 4.87 -11.37
CA GLU A 402 20.10 4.02 -10.77
C GLU A 402 19.80 3.82 -9.29
N PHE A 403 20.13 2.65 -8.75
CA PHE A 403 20.15 2.45 -7.31
C PHE A 403 21.41 3.14 -6.75
N ASN A 404 21.23 4.32 -6.16
CA ASN A 404 22.32 5.12 -5.61
C ASN A 404 21.90 5.83 -4.31
N PRO A 405 22.42 5.39 -3.13
CA PRO A 405 22.15 6.03 -1.85
C PRO A 405 22.50 7.52 -1.80
N ASP A 406 23.41 8.02 -2.65
CA ASP A 406 23.74 9.45 -2.71
C ASP A 406 22.54 10.33 -3.14
N ASN A 407 21.45 9.74 -3.65
CA ASN A 407 20.15 10.39 -3.83
C ASN A 407 19.59 10.98 -2.52
N PHE A 408 19.96 10.42 -1.37
CA PHE A 408 19.51 10.80 -0.03
C PHE A 408 20.61 11.43 0.82
N LEU A 409 21.72 11.86 0.21
CA LEU A 409 22.83 12.49 0.93
C LEU A 409 23.08 13.90 0.38
N ASN A 410 23.43 14.86 1.22
CA ASN A 410 23.91 16.17 0.76
C ASN A 410 25.42 16.13 0.46
N GLU A 411 26.01 17.27 0.04
CA GLU A 411 27.45 17.36 -0.25
C GLU A 411 28.34 17.11 0.98
N ALA A 412 27.81 17.30 2.20
CA ALA A 412 28.49 17.01 3.45
C ALA A 412 28.38 15.54 3.87
N GLY A 413 27.61 14.71 3.14
CA GLY A 413 27.37 13.31 3.46
C GLY A 413 26.31 13.10 4.55
N GLU A 414 25.54 14.12 4.89
CA GLU A 414 24.42 14.01 5.83
C GLU A 414 23.17 13.50 5.11
N PHE A 415 22.35 12.73 5.82
CA PHE A 415 21.07 12.25 5.30
C PHE A 415 20.10 13.40 5.07
N VAL A 416 19.49 13.43 3.88
CA VAL A 416 18.45 14.37 3.49
C VAL A 416 17.35 13.62 2.76
N LYS A 417 16.11 13.81 3.19
CA LYS A 417 14.92 13.22 2.56
C LYS A 417 14.36 14.17 1.49
N PRO A 418 14.37 13.80 0.19
CA PRO A 418 13.77 14.62 -0.86
C PRO A 418 12.24 14.69 -0.75
N GLU A 419 11.62 15.82 -1.10
CA GLU A 419 10.15 15.95 -1.15
C GLU A 419 9.48 14.95 -2.10
N ALA A 420 10.20 14.53 -3.16
CA ALA A 420 9.73 13.53 -4.11
C ALA A 420 9.71 12.10 -3.54
N PHE A 421 10.24 11.87 -2.34
CA PHE A 421 10.21 10.58 -1.68
C PHE A 421 8.83 10.27 -1.08
N LEU A 422 7.94 9.74 -1.92
CA LEU A 422 6.56 9.42 -1.58
C LEU A 422 6.22 7.92 -1.73
N PRO A 423 7.03 6.96 -1.22
CA PRO A 423 6.71 5.52 -1.35
C PRO A 423 5.45 5.11 -0.57
N PHE A 424 5.01 5.94 0.39
CA PHE A 424 3.81 5.74 1.20
C PHE A 424 2.64 6.64 0.78
N SER A 425 2.65 7.18 -0.45
CA SER A 425 1.71 8.21 -0.91
C SER A 425 1.88 9.55 -0.16
N ALA A 426 0.94 10.49 -0.34
CA ALA A 426 0.92 11.81 0.30
C ALA A 426 -0.50 12.21 0.78
N GLY A 427 -0.61 13.22 1.65
CA GLY A 427 -1.87 13.76 2.17
C GLY A 427 -2.41 13.05 3.42
N THR A 428 -3.56 13.51 3.94
CA THR A 428 -4.26 13.04 5.17
C THR A 428 -4.43 11.51 5.30
N GLU A 429 -4.38 10.77 4.19
CA GLU A 429 -4.46 9.30 4.18
C GLU A 429 -3.09 8.60 4.33
N SER A 430 -2.01 9.30 4.00
CA SER A 430 -0.61 8.89 4.25
C SER A 430 -0.01 9.58 5.48
N GLU A 431 -0.52 10.75 5.84
CA GLU A 431 -0.09 11.57 6.96
C GLU A 431 -0.94 11.22 8.19
N VAL A 432 -0.29 11.16 9.33
CA VAL A 432 -0.93 11.06 10.63
C VAL A 432 -1.36 12.47 11.00
N GLU A 433 -2.56 12.87 10.64
CA GLU A 433 -3.07 14.21 10.97
C GLU A 433 -3.40 14.25 12.48
N LEU A 434 -2.52 14.91 13.25
CA LEU A 434 -2.78 15.34 14.62
C LEU A 434 -3.26 16.79 14.59
N GLU A 435 -4.46 17.03 15.11
CA GLU A 435 -5.01 18.37 15.27
C GLU A 435 -4.25 19.10 16.40
N GLY A 436 -3.60 20.22 16.04
CA GLY A 436 -2.88 21.08 16.96
C GLY A 436 -2.06 22.12 16.19
N ASP A 437 -2.68 23.27 15.90
CA ASP A 437 -2.05 24.45 15.30
C ASP A 437 -0.82 24.90 16.13
N ARG A 438 0.35 24.31 15.83
CA ARG A 438 1.71 24.83 16.09
C ARG A 438 2.85 23.93 15.65
N GLU A 439 2.62 22.67 15.24
CA GLU A 439 3.72 21.73 14.97
C GLU A 439 3.79 21.29 13.50
N ARG A 440 3.98 22.23 12.56
CA ARG A 440 4.40 21.88 11.18
C ARG A 440 5.82 21.31 11.09
N GLY A 441 6.60 21.40 12.17
CA GLY A 441 7.95 20.84 12.26
C GLY A 441 8.02 19.38 12.76
N CYS A 442 6.90 18.77 13.16
CA CYS A 442 6.89 17.39 13.69
C CYS A 442 6.49 16.33 12.63
N ILE A 443 6.09 16.75 11.43
CA ILE A 443 5.49 15.87 10.41
C ILE A 443 6.56 14.98 9.71
N GLU A 444 7.82 15.44 9.63
CA GLU A 444 8.93 14.62 9.12
C GLU A 444 9.31 13.46 10.06
N ILE A 445 9.06 13.59 11.37
CA ILE A 445 9.46 12.62 12.39
C ILE A 445 8.53 11.39 12.41
N GLU A 446 7.27 11.51 11.99
CA GLU A 446 6.31 10.39 12.07
C GLU A 446 6.40 9.39 10.91
N GLN A 447 6.77 9.82 9.69
CA GLN A 447 7.14 8.85 8.64
C GLN A 447 8.46 8.14 8.94
N GLU A 448 9.38 8.79 9.66
CA GLU A 448 10.62 8.15 10.13
C GLU A 448 10.37 7.14 11.26
N ARG A 449 9.34 7.31 12.10
CA ARG A 449 8.99 6.36 13.18
C ARG A 449 8.15 5.16 12.72
N LEU A 450 7.63 5.22 11.50
CA LEU A 450 6.91 4.14 10.82
C LEU A 450 7.84 3.27 9.95
N CYS A 451 9.09 3.71 9.69
CA CYS A 451 10.11 2.97 8.93
C CYS A 451 11.11 2.26 9.84
#